data_AF-A0A2W7CS28-F1
#
_entry.id   AF-A0A2W7CS28-F1
#
_cell.length_a   1.000
_cell.length_b   1.000
_cell.length_c   1.000
_cell.angle_alpha   90.00
_cell.angle_beta   90.00
_cell.angle_gamma   90.00
#
_symmetry.space_group_name_H-M   'P 1'
#
loop_
_entity.id
_entity.type
_entity.pdbx_description
1 polymer ?
#
loop_
_entity_poly.entity_id
_entity_poly.type
_entity_poly.pdbx_seq_one_letter_code
_entity_poly.pdbx_strand_id
1 'polypeptide(L)'
;MSDIPINLAVEDDLSEAVLREMLRQSQRPFSIGTCHKRGGYGYLKKILPGINHAAKGSPYLVLTDLDRNECPLALMTEWLSHPKHPNLIFRVAVTEVEAWLLAHREAFSQFLGIPTDLIPYDLDAIPDPKQLLINLAKRSKKRHLRDAIVPAPNSTAKTGKDYNGKLIEFVRQNWKAELAKTHSQSLERAFNAVICFEPIWKN
;
A
#
# COMPACT_ATOMS: atom_id res chain seq x y z
N MET A 1 3.71 -22.96 -15.10
CA MET A 1 2.78 -21.86 -15.43
C MET A 1 3.60 -20.79 -16.13
N SER A 2 3.05 -20.14 -17.16
CA SER A 2 3.69 -18.98 -17.80
C SER A 2 3.68 -17.79 -16.84
N ASP A 3 4.73 -16.98 -16.87
CA ASP A 3 4.81 -15.77 -16.08
C ASP A 3 3.71 -14.76 -16.47
N ILE A 4 3.17 -14.06 -15.48
CA ILE A 4 2.21 -12.96 -15.63
C ILE A 4 2.99 -11.65 -15.53
N PRO A 5 3.39 -11.01 -16.64
CA PRO A 5 4.09 -9.73 -16.55
C PRO A 5 3.16 -8.68 -15.97
N ILE A 6 3.66 -7.84 -15.06
CA ILE A 6 2.88 -6.78 -14.43
C ILE A 6 3.75 -5.57 -14.13
N ASN A 7 3.27 -4.38 -14.49
CA ASN A 7 3.90 -3.12 -14.12
C ASN A 7 3.22 -2.53 -12.88
N LEU A 8 3.96 -1.76 -12.10
CA LEU A 8 3.43 -1.09 -10.91
C LEU A 8 3.30 0.42 -11.15
N ALA A 9 2.33 1.06 -10.51
CA ALA A 9 2.32 2.51 -10.37
C ALA A 9 1.81 2.92 -8.98
N VAL A 10 2.59 3.75 -8.29
CA VAL A 10 2.35 4.11 -6.89
C VAL A 10 2.83 5.54 -6.63
N GLU A 11 2.47 6.07 -5.47
CA GLU A 11 2.87 7.42 -5.05
C GLU A 11 4.27 7.47 -4.42
N ASP A 12 4.64 6.43 -3.67
CA ASP A 12 5.86 6.40 -2.87
C ASP A 12 6.50 5.00 -2.74
N ASP A 13 7.66 4.96 -2.07
CA ASP A 13 8.45 3.73 -1.91
C ASP A 13 7.78 2.71 -0.97
N LEU A 14 6.97 3.18 0.00
CA LEU A 14 6.29 2.29 0.94
C LEU A 14 5.18 1.51 0.22
N SER A 15 4.38 2.22 -0.58
CA SER A 15 3.34 1.65 -1.44
C SER A 15 3.94 0.65 -2.44
N GLU A 16 5.10 0.96 -3.04
CA GLU A 16 5.80 0.02 -3.93
C GLU A 16 6.16 -1.27 -3.19
N ALA A 17 6.75 -1.15 -1.98
CA ALA A 17 7.16 -2.30 -1.20
C ALA A 17 5.98 -3.19 -0.82
N VAL A 18 4.85 -2.58 -0.45
CA VAL A 18 3.59 -3.29 -0.14
C VAL A 18 3.09 -4.06 -1.36
N LEU A 19 3.02 -3.43 -2.54
CA LEU A 19 2.56 -4.10 -3.75
C LEU A 19 3.47 -5.27 -4.16
N ARG A 20 4.79 -5.08 -4.11
CA ARG A 20 5.77 -6.14 -4.40
C ARG A 20 5.59 -7.32 -3.46
N GLU A 21 5.40 -7.04 -2.18
CA GLU A 21 5.21 -8.07 -1.17
C GLU A 21 3.86 -8.79 -1.32
N MET A 22 2.77 -8.08 -1.65
CA MET A 22 1.49 -8.69 -1.99
C MET A 22 1.62 -9.62 -3.21
N LEU A 23 2.27 -9.19 -4.29
CA LEU A 23 2.49 -10.02 -5.47
C LEU A 23 3.30 -11.28 -5.11
N ARG A 24 4.36 -11.14 -4.31
CA ARG A 24 5.16 -12.27 -3.81
C ARG A 24 4.33 -13.24 -2.97
N GLN A 25 3.53 -12.72 -2.03
CA GLN A 25 2.70 -13.51 -1.11
C GLN A 25 1.48 -14.14 -1.78
N SER A 26 1.05 -13.64 -2.94
CA SER A 26 -0.04 -14.23 -3.72
C SER A 26 0.29 -15.64 -4.24
N GLN A 27 1.57 -16.01 -4.25
CA GLN A 27 2.09 -17.28 -4.82
C GLN A 27 1.75 -17.49 -6.29
N ARG A 28 1.36 -16.42 -7.00
CA ARG A 28 1.12 -16.43 -8.44
C ARG A 28 2.42 -16.07 -9.17
N PRO A 29 2.61 -16.54 -10.42
CA PRO A 29 3.87 -16.36 -11.16
C PRO A 29 3.97 -14.94 -11.75
N PHE A 30 3.82 -13.90 -10.95
CA PHE A 30 3.95 -12.52 -11.40
C PHE A 30 5.41 -12.16 -11.69
N SER A 31 5.65 -11.57 -12.85
CA SER A 31 6.94 -10.99 -13.24
C SER A 31 6.84 -9.47 -13.23
N ILE A 32 7.43 -8.86 -12.20
CA ILE A 32 7.33 -7.41 -11.99
C ILE A 32 8.26 -6.68 -12.97
N GLY A 33 7.66 -5.88 -13.85
CA GLY A 33 8.34 -4.98 -14.78
C GLY A 33 8.67 -3.63 -14.14
N THR A 34 8.28 -2.56 -14.82
CA THR A 34 8.59 -1.18 -14.40
C THR A 34 7.68 -0.73 -13.26
N CYS A 35 8.20 0.07 -12.33
CA CYS A 35 7.41 0.78 -11.33
C CYS A 35 7.39 2.28 -11.60
N HIS A 36 6.22 2.85 -11.88
CA HIS A 36 5.98 4.27 -12.07
C HIS A 36 5.72 4.94 -10.72
N LYS A 37 6.71 5.65 -10.16
CA LYS A 37 6.66 6.18 -8.77
C LYS A 37 7.10 7.63 -8.56
N ARG A 38 7.03 8.48 -9.60
CA ARG A 38 7.61 9.83 -9.57
C ARG A 38 6.54 10.89 -9.41
N GLY A 39 6.55 11.70 -8.34
CA GLY A 39 5.72 12.91 -8.27
C GLY A 39 4.39 12.80 -7.52
N GLY A 40 4.20 11.73 -6.73
CA GLY A 40 3.09 11.55 -5.78
C GLY A 40 1.69 11.50 -6.42
N TYR A 41 0.66 11.69 -5.58
CA TYR A 41 -0.77 11.69 -5.94
C TYR A 41 -1.10 12.42 -7.25
N GLY A 42 -0.67 13.68 -7.38
CA GLY A 42 -1.00 14.52 -8.54
C GLY A 42 -0.41 14.00 -9.84
N TYR A 43 0.80 13.45 -9.81
CA TYR A 43 1.39 12.81 -10.98
C TYR A 43 0.68 11.50 -11.31
N LEU A 44 0.42 10.66 -10.32
CA LEU A 44 -0.23 9.36 -10.52
C LEU A 44 -1.62 9.55 -11.15
N LYS A 45 -2.40 10.50 -10.62
CA LYS A 45 -3.69 10.93 -11.19
C LYS A 45 -3.57 11.34 -12.66
N LYS A 46 -2.56 12.15 -12.99
CA LYS A 46 -2.33 12.63 -14.35
C LYS A 46 -2.01 11.50 -15.34
N ILE A 47 -1.25 10.49 -14.92
CA ILE A 47 -0.82 9.41 -15.81
C ILE A 47 -1.81 8.24 -15.88
N LEU A 48 -2.75 8.11 -14.93
CA LEU A 48 -3.64 6.96 -14.85
C LEU A 48 -4.45 6.72 -16.14
N PRO A 49 -5.02 7.72 -16.84
CA PRO A 49 -5.69 7.49 -18.11
C PRO A 49 -4.78 6.85 -19.18
N GLY A 50 -3.50 7.27 -19.21
CA GLY A 50 -2.48 6.69 -20.07
C GLY A 50 -2.13 5.25 -19.69
N ILE A 51 -1.99 4.96 -18.39
CA ILE A 51 -1.82 3.60 -17.87
C ILE A 51 -3.02 2.71 -18.27
N ASN A 52 -4.25 3.19 -18.11
CA ASN A 52 -5.45 2.45 -18.47
C ASN A 52 -5.48 2.14 -19.98
N HIS A 53 -5.00 3.05 -20.83
CA HIS A 53 -4.86 2.77 -22.25
C HIS A 53 -3.76 1.74 -22.54
N ALA A 54 -2.60 1.86 -21.89
CA ALA A 54 -1.48 0.93 -22.02
C ALA A 54 -1.82 -0.48 -21.52
N ALA A 55 -2.79 -0.60 -20.60
CA ALA A 55 -3.26 -1.88 -20.09
C ALA A 55 -3.77 -2.84 -21.18
N LYS A 56 -4.09 -2.33 -22.37
CA LYS A 56 -4.42 -3.13 -23.56
C LYS A 56 -3.29 -4.07 -24.01
N GLY A 57 -2.04 -3.72 -23.72
CA GLY A 57 -0.85 -4.49 -24.12
C GLY A 57 -0.10 -5.14 -22.96
N SER A 58 -0.28 -4.68 -21.72
CA SER A 58 0.41 -5.23 -20.55
C SER A 58 -0.39 -5.00 -19.26
N PRO A 59 -0.41 -5.92 -18.29
CA PRO A 59 -1.03 -5.68 -16.99
C PRO A 59 -0.38 -4.57 -16.15
N TYR A 60 -1.22 -3.86 -15.39
CA TYR A 60 -0.80 -2.84 -14.44
C TYR A 60 -1.49 -3.02 -13.09
N LEU A 61 -0.72 -2.87 -12.00
CA LEU A 61 -1.22 -2.75 -10.64
C LEU A 61 -0.92 -1.34 -10.12
N VAL A 62 -1.99 -0.58 -9.89
CA VAL A 62 -1.95 0.79 -9.39
C VAL A 62 -2.45 0.83 -7.95
N LEU A 63 -1.72 1.52 -7.08
CA LEU A 63 -2.14 1.83 -5.72
C LEU A 63 -1.97 3.33 -5.42
N THR A 64 -2.98 3.90 -4.76
CA THR A 64 -3.03 5.29 -4.29
C THR A 64 -3.71 5.31 -2.93
N ASP A 65 -3.44 6.35 -2.15
CA ASP A 65 -4.13 6.59 -0.89
C ASP A 65 -5.46 7.30 -1.13
N LEU A 66 -6.47 7.02 -0.28
CA LEU A 66 -7.72 7.75 -0.34
C LEU A 66 -7.55 9.17 0.20
N ASP A 67 -6.66 9.36 1.16
CA ASP A 67 -6.46 10.60 1.92
C ASP A 67 -7.80 11.13 2.45
N ARG A 68 -8.20 12.31 1.97
CA ARG A 68 -9.41 13.04 2.37
C ARG A 68 -10.54 12.94 1.34
N ASN A 69 -10.39 12.09 0.32
CA ASN A 69 -11.44 11.87 -0.66
C ASN A 69 -12.61 11.11 -0.01
N GLU A 70 -13.82 11.36 -0.49
CA GLU A 70 -15.06 10.82 0.10
C GLU A 70 -15.07 9.29 0.17
N CYS A 71 -14.75 8.63 -0.95
CA CYS A 71 -14.68 7.17 -1.01
C CYS A 71 -13.83 6.68 -2.19
N PRO A 72 -13.34 5.42 -2.14
CA PRO A 72 -12.55 4.83 -3.22
C PRO A 72 -13.23 4.86 -4.58
N LEU A 73 -14.55 4.62 -4.63
CA LEU A 73 -15.28 4.57 -5.89
C LEU A 73 -15.36 5.95 -6.57
N ALA A 74 -15.57 7.01 -5.79
CA ALA A 74 -15.57 8.37 -6.29
C ALA A 74 -14.19 8.76 -6.85
N LEU A 75 -13.11 8.44 -6.11
CA LEU A 75 -11.74 8.68 -6.57
C LEU A 75 -11.46 7.94 -7.89
N MET A 76 -11.80 6.65 -7.95
CA MET A 76 -11.59 5.85 -9.16
C MET A 76 -12.37 6.39 -10.37
N THR A 77 -13.60 6.86 -10.15
CA THR A 77 -14.44 7.46 -11.20
C THR A 77 -13.88 8.79 -11.67
N GLU A 78 -13.36 9.60 -10.75
CA GLU A 78 -12.75 10.89 -11.08
C GLU A 78 -11.45 10.73 -11.89
N TRP A 79 -10.63 9.73 -11.55
CA TRP A 79 -9.31 9.56 -12.16
C TRP A 79 -9.34 8.87 -13.53
N LEU A 80 -10.40 8.14 -13.83
CA LEU A 80 -10.55 7.41 -15.08
C LEU A 80 -11.55 8.10 -16.01
N SER A 81 -11.04 8.71 -17.08
CA SER A 81 -11.87 9.30 -18.15
C SER A 81 -12.57 8.27 -19.05
N HIS A 82 -12.21 6.99 -18.93
CA HIS A 82 -12.74 5.88 -19.71
C HIS A 82 -12.93 4.65 -18.81
N PRO A 83 -13.78 3.68 -19.21
CA PRO A 83 -13.92 2.43 -18.48
C PRO A 83 -12.58 1.78 -18.18
N LYS A 84 -12.43 1.27 -16.95
CA LYS A 84 -11.22 0.57 -16.51
C LYS A 84 -11.00 -0.67 -17.36
N HIS A 85 -9.83 -0.79 -17.98
CA HIS A 85 -9.45 -1.97 -18.73
C HIS A 85 -9.35 -3.20 -17.79
N PRO A 86 -9.70 -4.42 -18.24
CA PRO A 86 -9.57 -5.62 -17.41
C PRO A 86 -8.16 -5.87 -16.88
N ASN A 87 -7.13 -5.59 -17.69
CA ASN A 87 -5.72 -5.71 -17.30
C ASN A 87 -5.21 -4.61 -16.35
N LEU A 88 -6.05 -3.65 -15.96
CA LEU A 88 -5.72 -2.64 -14.96
C LEU A 88 -6.34 -3.04 -13.61
N ILE A 89 -5.50 -3.42 -12.65
CA ILE A 89 -5.86 -3.53 -11.25
C ILE A 89 -5.61 -2.17 -10.60
N PHE A 90 -6.66 -1.38 -10.38
CA PHE A 90 -6.56 -0.10 -9.68
C PHE A 90 -7.19 -0.21 -8.30
N ARG A 91 -6.37 -0.06 -7.25
CA ARG A 91 -6.77 -0.16 -5.85
C ARG A 91 -6.50 1.15 -5.12
N VAL A 92 -7.28 1.39 -4.07
CA VAL A 92 -7.15 2.54 -3.19
C VAL A 92 -7.05 2.02 -1.75
N ALA A 93 -6.03 2.42 -1.01
CA ALA A 93 -5.97 2.20 0.43
C ALA A 93 -6.93 3.18 1.10
N VAL A 94 -7.89 2.68 1.91
CA VAL A 94 -8.81 3.57 2.62
C VAL A 94 -8.01 4.30 3.69
N THR A 95 -8.12 5.62 3.70
CA THR A 95 -7.20 6.57 4.32
C THR A 95 -5.80 6.54 3.70
N GLU A 96 -4.89 5.69 4.18
CA GLU A 96 -3.51 5.61 3.69
C GLU A 96 -2.97 4.16 3.78
N VAL A 97 -1.92 3.85 3.01
CA VAL A 97 -1.27 2.52 3.02
C VAL A 97 -0.75 2.10 4.42
N GLU A 98 -0.45 3.05 5.30
CA GLU A 98 -0.11 2.77 6.70
C GLU A 98 -1.19 1.96 7.43
N ALA A 99 -2.47 2.15 7.10
CA ALA A 99 -3.55 1.36 7.66
C ALA A 99 -3.36 -0.13 7.36
N TRP A 100 -2.90 -0.47 6.15
CA TRP A 100 -2.64 -1.86 5.74
C TRP A 100 -1.46 -2.48 6.50
N LEU A 101 -0.44 -1.69 6.81
CA LEU A 101 0.68 -2.16 7.64
C LEU A 101 0.21 -2.47 9.06
N LEU A 102 -0.53 -1.55 9.68
CA LEU A 102 -1.06 -1.69 11.03
C LEU A 102 -2.06 -2.83 11.16
N ALA A 103 -2.75 -3.18 10.06
CA ALA A 103 -3.74 -4.24 10.03
C ALA A 103 -3.15 -5.64 10.33
N HIS A 104 -1.84 -5.85 10.15
CA HIS A 104 -1.17 -7.00 10.76
C HIS A 104 -0.73 -6.69 12.20
N ARG A 105 -1.73 -6.61 13.08
CA ARG A 105 -1.59 -6.11 14.45
C ARG A 105 -0.50 -6.85 15.24
N GLU A 106 -0.49 -8.17 15.20
CA GLU A 106 0.46 -9.00 15.95
C GLU A 106 1.90 -8.75 15.48
N ALA A 107 2.15 -8.80 14.16
CA ALA A 107 3.48 -8.57 13.62
C ALA A 107 3.95 -7.13 13.85
N PHE A 108 3.07 -6.15 13.69
CA PHE A 108 3.44 -4.75 13.93
C PHE A 108 3.75 -4.48 15.40
N SER A 109 2.99 -5.09 16.30
CA SER A 109 3.25 -5.02 17.75
C SER A 109 4.59 -5.65 18.13
N GLN A 110 4.95 -6.79 17.53
CA GLN A 110 6.24 -7.45 17.71
C GLN A 110 7.38 -6.62 17.08
N PHE A 111 7.15 -6.04 15.92
CA PHE A 111 8.10 -5.16 15.23
C PHE A 111 8.46 -3.97 16.11
N LEU A 112 7.50 -3.25 16.67
CA LEU A 112 7.75 -2.14 17.60
C LEU A 112 8.09 -2.59 19.03
N GLY A 113 7.83 -3.84 19.40
CA GLY A 113 7.97 -4.30 20.78
C GLY A 113 6.99 -3.60 21.73
N ILE A 114 5.74 -3.41 21.29
CA ILE A 114 4.65 -2.82 22.07
C ILE A 114 3.54 -3.85 22.32
N PRO A 115 2.67 -3.64 23.32
CA PRO A 115 1.45 -4.43 23.48
C PRO A 115 0.52 -4.31 22.25
N THR A 116 -0.07 -5.42 21.80
CA THR A 116 -0.93 -5.49 20.60
C THR A 116 -2.28 -4.78 20.77
N ASP A 117 -2.78 -4.71 22.01
CA ASP A 117 -3.99 -3.98 22.41
C ASP A 117 -3.92 -2.48 22.16
N LEU A 118 -2.71 -1.91 22.00
CA LEU A 118 -2.54 -0.51 21.57
C LEU A 118 -2.93 -0.28 20.11
N ILE A 119 -2.99 -1.32 19.28
CA ILE A 119 -3.33 -1.22 17.86
C ILE A 119 -4.83 -1.49 17.71
N PRO A 120 -5.62 -0.55 17.16
CA PRO A 120 -7.05 -0.73 16.90
C PRO A 120 -7.34 -1.94 15.99
N TYR A 121 -8.61 -2.37 15.96
CA TYR A 121 -9.06 -3.49 15.11
C TYR A 121 -9.48 -3.06 13.71
N ASP A 122 -10.24 -1.98 13.59
CA ASP A 122 -10.70 -1.44 12.30
C ASP A 122 -9.72 -0.36 11.84
N LEU A 123 -8.74 -0.75 11.02
CA LEU A 123 -7.69 0.16 10.58
C LEU A 123 -8.14 1.06 9.43
N ASP A 124 -9.14 0.64 8.66
CA ASP A 124 -9.71 1.47 7.58
C ASP A 124 -10.52 2.66 8.16
N ALA A 125 -11.03 2.53 9.38
CA ALA A 125 -11.76 3.61 10.07
C ALA A 125 -10.85 4.66 10.74
N ILE A 126 -9.53 4.46 10.73
CA ILE A 126 -8.58 5.38 11.38
C ILE A 126 -8.36 6.61 10.49
N PRO A 127 -8.69 7.83 10.95
CA PRO A 127 -8.62 9.01 10.08
C PRO A 127 -7.21 9.41 9.63
N ASP A 128 -6.19 9.07 10.43
CA ASP A 128 -4.79 9.40 10.17
C ASP A 128 -3.90 8.23 10.64
N PRO A 129 -3.81 7.15 9.84
CA PRO A 129 -3.06 5.95 10.21
C PRO A 129 -1.56 6.21 10.29
N LYS A 130 -0.99 7.13 9.49
CA LYS A 130 0.40 7.59 9.61
C LYS A 130 0.67 8.21 10.98
N GLN A 131 -0.20 9.09 11.46
CA GLN A 131 -0.03 9.69 12.79
C GLN A 131 -0.22 8.67 13.90
N LEU A 132 -1.17 7.74 13.76
CA LEU A 132 -1.33 6.61 14.68
C LEU A 132 -0.05 5.77 14.74
N LEU A 133 0.52 5.40 13.59
CA LEU A 133 1.75 4.63 13.48
C LEU A 133 2.91 5.34 14.19
N ILE A 134 3.09 6.64 13.97
CA ILE A 134 4.12 7.44 14.65
C ILE A 134 3.89 7.42 16.17
N ASN A 135 2.66 7.52 16.64
CA ASN A 135 2.34 7.50 18.06
C ASN A 135 2.57 6.13 18.71
N LEU A 136 2.32 5.05 17.97
CA LEU A 136 2.69 3.69 18.39
C LEU A 136 4.22 3.55 18.45
N ALA A 137 4.92 4.06 17.43
CA ALA A 137 6.38 4.02 17.37
C ALA A 137 7.01 4.78 18.54
N LYS A 138 6.47 5.92 18.98
CA LYS A 138 6.94 6.64 20.20
C LYS A 138 6.98 5.74 21.45
N ARG A 139 6.07 4.77 21.54
CA ARG A 139 5.97 3.82 22.68
C ARG A 139 6.84 2.57 22.51
N SER A 140 7.50 2.40 21.37
CA SER A 140 8.37 1.27 21.07
C SER A 140 9.43 1.06 22.15
N LYS A 141 9.62 -0.19 22.60
CA LYS A 141 10.74 -0.54 23.50
C LYS A 141 12.08 -0.47 22.77
N LYS A 142 12.07 -0.53 21.43
CA LYS A 142 13.26 -0.57 20.58
C LYS A 142 13.68 0.85 20.19
N ARG A 143 14.70 1.38 20.88
CA ARG A 143 15.20 2.75 20.67
C ARG A 143 15.49 3.08 19.20
N HIS A 144 16.16 2.18 18.48
CA HIS A 144 16.51 2.43 17.08
C HIS A 144 15.27 2.64 16.18
N LEU A 145 14.13 2.02 16.48
CA LEU A 145 12.88 2.25 15.75
C LEU A 145 12.25 3.60 16.11
N ARG A 146 12.30 3.99 17.39
CA ARG A 146 11.83 5.33 17.81
C ARG A 146 12.61 6.42 17.09
N ASP A 147 13.93 6.34 17.14
CA ASP A 147 14.81 7.36 16.59
C ASP A 147 14.73 7.43 15.04
N ALA A 148 14.35 6.33 14.38
CA ALA A 148 14.18 6.24 12.93
C ALA A 148 12.80 6.73 12.43
N ILE A 149 11.72 6.32 13.10
CA ILE A 149 10.33 6.51 12.64
C ILE A 149 9.72 7.81 13.18
N VAL A 150 10.07 8.20 14.40
CA VAL A 150 9.46 9.37 15.06
C VAL A 150 10.21 10.64 14.64
N PRO A 151 9.50 11.73 14.29
CA PRO A 151 10.13 13.03 14.07
C PRO A 151 10.96 13.47 15.28
N ALA A 152 12.07 14.15 15.02
CA ALA A 152 12.88 14.73 16.10
C ALA A 152 12.05 15.77 16.89
N PRO A 153 12.28 15.91 18.21
CA PRO A 153 11.64 16.96 18.99
C PRO A 153 11.86 18.34 18.35
N ASN A 154 10.81 19.16 18.33
CA ASN A 154 10.81 20.51 17.73
C ASN A 154 11.11 20.56 16.22
N SER A 155 11.06 19.43 15.51
CA SER A 155 11.15 19.41 14.05
C SER A 155 9.78 19.74 13.42
N THR A 156 9.81 20.38 12.25
CA THR A 156 8.64 20.54 11.37
C THR A 156 8.39 19.31 10.48
N ALA A 157 9.26 18.30 10.56
CA ALA A 157 9.10 17.06 9.81
C ALA A 157 7.87 16.27 10.31
N LYS A 158 7.09 15.74 9.35
CA LYS A 158 5.93 14.89 9.66
C LYS A 158 6.32 13.47 10.06
N THR A 159 7.48 12.99 9.60
CA THR A 159 7.98 11.64 9.85
C THR A 159 9.44 11.67 10.33
N GLY A 160 9.90 10.59 10.94
CA GLY A 160 11.32 10.38 11.25
C GLY A 160 12.17 10.21 9.99
N LYS A 161 13.49 10.35 10.15
CA LYS A 161 14.45 10.39 9.03
C LYS A 161 14.51 9.09 8.23
N ASP A 162 14.25 7.95 8.86
CA ASP A 162 14.30 6.62 8.25
C ASP A 162 12.93 5.91 8.35
N TYR A 163 11.87 6.71 8.27
CA TYR A 163 10.48 6.22 8.34
C TYR A 163 10.21 5.14 7.27
N ASN A 164 10.44 5.47 5.99
CA ASN A 164 10.20 4.51 4.90
C ASN A 164 11.14 3.31 4.99
N GLY A 165 12.42 3.50 5.33
CA GLY A 165 13.37 2.38 5.42
C GLY A 165 12.91 1.32 6.44
N LYS A 166 12.45 1.76 7.62
CA LYS A 166 11.95 0.84 8.66
C LYS A 166 10.61 0.19 8.34
N LEU A 167 9.71 0.90 7.69
CA LEU A 167 8.44 0.30 7.29
C LEU A 167 8.59 -0.66 6.12
N ILE A 168 9.49 -0.38 5.16
CA ILE A 168 9.84 -1.29 4.08
C ILE A 168 10.52 -2.55 4.63
N GLU A 169 11.41 -2.40 5.62
CA GLU A 169 12.02 -3.53 6.35
C GLU A 169 10.94 -4.42 6.97
N PHE A 170 9.99 -3.83 7.71
CA PHE A 170 8.85 -4.53 8.29
C PHE A 170 8.01 -5.26 7.23
N VAL A 171 7.67 -4.58 6.13
CA VAL A 171 6.86 -5.14 5.04
C VAL A 171 7.52 -6.40 4.48
N ARG A 172 8.83 -6.35 4.21
CA ARG A 172 9.58 -7.46 3.60
C ARG A 172 9.79 -8.65 4.54
N GLN A 173 9.95 -8.40 5.83
CA GLN A 173 10.41 -9.42 6.78
C GLN A 173 9.29 -10.01 7.65
N ASN A 174 8.26 -9.23 7.95
CA ASN A 174 7.30 -9.59 9.00
C ASN A 174 5.85 -9.49 8.54
N TRP A 175 5.52 -8.54 7.67
CA TRP A 175 4.15 -8.30 7.24
C TRP A 175 3.61 -9.45 6.40
N LYS A 176 2.34 -9.79 6.59
CA LYS A 176 1.62 -10.88 5.91
C LYS A 176 0.26 -10.35 5.48
N ALA A 177 0.07 -10.16 4.18
CA ALA A 177 -1.15 -9.63 3.60
C ALA A 177 -2.38 -10.51 3.95
N GLU A 178 -2.23 -11.84 3.97
CA GLU A 178 -3.28 -12.78 4.37
C GLU A 178 -3.78 -12.56 5.81
N LEU A 179 -2.90 -12.16 6.74
CA LEU A 179 -3.28 -11.86 8.12
C LEU A 179 -3.72 -10.41 8.29
N ALA A 180 -3.07 -9.49 7.59
CA ALA A 180 -3.42 -8.08 7.62
C ALA A 180 -4.84 -7.83 7.10
N LYS A 181 -5.25 -8.53 6.04
CA LYS A 181 -6.55 -8.29 5.40
C LYS A 181 -7.76 -8.54 6.31
N THR A 182 -7.62 -9.35 7.36
CA THR A 182 -8.71 -9.61 8.31
C THR A 182 -9.08 -8.38 9.15
N HIS A 183 -8.26 -7.33 9.13
CA HIS A 183 -8.45 -6.08 9.87
C HIS A 183 -8.51 -4.85 8.95
N SER A 184 -8.60 -5.04 7.62
CA SER A 184 -8.73 -3.97 6.63
C SER A 184 -9.49 -4.48 5.41
N GLN A 185 -10.72 -4.00 5.22
CA GLN A 185 -11.56 -4.37 4.08
C GLN A 185 -11.00 -3.81 2.76
N SER A 186 -10.32 -2.66 2.80
CA SER A 186 -9.67 -2.08 1.63
C SER A 186 -8.50 -2.94 1.16
N LEU A 187 -7.67 -3.45 2.10
CA LEU A 187 -6.62 -4.42 1.81
C LEU A 187 -7.17 -5.76 1.34
N GLU A 188 -8.22 -6.30 2.00
CA GLU A 188 -8.85 -7.56 1.59
C GLU A 188 -9.28 -7.51 0.14
N ARG A 189 -10.04 -6.49 -0.24
CA ARG A 189 -10.50 -6.34 -1.62
C ARG A 189 -9.29 -6.20 -2.57
N ALA A 190 -8.21 -5.52 -2.15
CA ALA A 190 -7.01 -5.30 -2.96
C ALA A 190 -6.24 -6.60 -3.20
N PHE A 191 -6.03 -7.37 -2.15
CA PHE A 191 -5.30 -8.62 -2.25
C PHE A 191 -6.09 -9.69 -3.02
N ASN A 192 -7.41 -9.76 -2.80
CA ASN A 192 -8.29 -10.64 -3.58
C ASN A 192 -8.26 -10.29 -5.08
N ALA A 193 -8.17 -9.00 -5.44
CA ALA A 193 -8.02 -8.62 -6.84
C ALA A 193 -6.69 -9.07 -7.46
N VAL A 194 -5.60 -9.12 -6.68
CA VAL A 194 -4.32 -9.68 -7.13
C VAL A 194 -4.41 -11.20 -7.29
N ILE A 195 -5.00 -11.89 -6.32
CA ILE A 195 -5.13 -13.36 -6.33
C ILE A 195 -6.00 -13.82 -7.50
N CYS A 196 -7.12 -13.13 -7.76
CA CYS A 196 -8.07 -13.53 -8.79
C CYS A 196 -7.80 -12.92 -10.19
N PHE A 197 -6.70 -12.19 -10.36
CA PHE A 197 -6.44 -11.46 -11.61
C PHE A 197 -6.07 -12.38 -12.78
N GLU A 198 -6.89 -12.48 -13.81
CA GLU A 198 -6.51 -13.16 -15.05
C GLU A 198 -6.28 -12.14 -16.17
N PRO A 199 -5.05 -12.05 -16.73
CA PRO A 199 -4.77 -11.11 -17.81
C PRO A 199 -5.46 -11.54 -19.10
N ILE A 200 -6.03 -10.57 -19.81
CA ILE A 200 -6.55 -10.74 -21.16
C ILE A 200 -5.47 -10.34 -22.14
N TRP A 201 -4.91 -11.32 -22.84
CA TRP A 201 -3.99 -11.09 -23.95
C TRP A 201 -4.79 -10.82 -25.21
N LYS A 202 -4.41 -9.79 -25.97
CA LYS A 202 -4.92 -9.67 -27.34
C LYS A 202 -4.26 -10.77 -28.18
N ASN A 203 -5.09 -11.58 -28.82
CA ASN A 203 -4.66 -12.45 -29.93
C ASN A 203 -4.22 -11.61 -31.13
#